data_AF-A0A2L0B9K2-F1
#
_entry.id   AF-A0A2L0B9K2-F1
#
_cell.length_a   1.000
_cell.length_b   1.000
_cell.length_c   1.000
_cell.angle_alpha   90.00
_cell.angle_beta   90.00
_cell.angle_gamma   90.00
#
_symmetry.space_group_name_H-M   'P 1'
#
loop_
_entity.id
_entity.type
_entity.pdbx_description
1 polymer ?
#
loop_
_entity_poly.entity_id
_entity_poly.type
_entity_poly.pdbx_seq_one_letter_code
_entity_poly.pdbx_strand_id
1 'polypeptide(L)'
;TDRFIAVMYDDKEGMIPGNALVVDPKKQFRPLSKFGNAFLNRLQCSLVPSPVLQNISIVDTPGILSGEKQRVDRGYDFTGVLEWFAERVDRIILLFDAHKLD
;
A
#
# COMPACT_ATOMS: atom_id res chain seq x y z
N THR A 1 -5.13 -9.46 -0.21
CA THR A 1 -3.76 -9.38 0.31
C THR A 1 -3.81 -8.83 1.74
N ASP A 2 -2.78 -9.03 2.55
CA ASP A 2 -2.66 -8.50 3.93
C ASP A 2 -1.65 -7.34 4.03
N ARG A 3 -1.09 -6.91 2.90
CA ARG A 3 -0.02 -5.90 2.78
C ARG A 3 -0.46 -4.74 1.90
N PHE A 4 0.12 -3.57 2.14
CA PHE A 4 0.12 -2.46 1.20
C PHE A 4 1.19 -2.70 0.14
N ILE A 5 0.82 -2.57 -1.14
CA ILE A 5 1.71 -2.81 -2.27
C ILE A 5 1.66 -1.58 -3.17
N ALA A 6 2.77 -0.84 -3.24
CA ALA A 6 2.96 0.17 -4.27
C ALA A 6 3.48 -0.50 -5.54
N VAL A 7 2.63 -0.62 -6.56
CA VAL A 7 3.01 -1.15 -7.87
C VAL A 7 3.42 0.03 -8.75
N MET A 8 4.70 0.08 -9.13
CA MET A 8 5.31 1.19 -9.85
C MET A 8 6.10 0.68 -11.05
N TYR A 9 6.36 1.57 -12.01
CA TYR A 9 7.22 1.24 -13.15
C TYR A 9 8.71 1.20 -12.76
N ASP A 10 9.41 0.26 -13.36
CA ASP A 10 10.86 0.25 -13.53
C ASP A 10 11.17 -0.60 -14.77
N ASP A 11 12.32 -0.39 -15.40
CA ASP A 11 12.77 -1.21 -16.53
C ASP A 11 13.15 -2.63 -16.09
N LYS A 12 13.43 -2.82 -14.79
CA LYS A 12 13.74 -4.11 -14.18
C LYS A 12 12.66 -4.52 -13.20
N GLU A 13 12.21 -5.76 -13.33
CA GLU A 13 11.31 -6.34 -12.34
C GLU A 13 12.03 -6.49 -10.99
N GLY A 14 11.33 -6.12 -9.92
CA GLY A 14 11.93 -6.13 -8.59
C GLY A 14 10.94 -5.88 -7.47
N MET A 15 11.41 -6.10 -6.23
CA MET A 15 10.62 -5.88 -5.02
C MET A 15 11.49 -5.17 -3.98
N ILE A 16 10.98 -4.07 -3.43
CA ILE A 16 11.63 -3.30 -2.36
C ILE A 16 10.78 -3.46 -1.08
N PRO A 17 11.34 -4.05 -0.01
CA PRO A 17 10.67 -4.14 1.29
C PRO A 17 10.41 -2.76 1.90
N GLY A 18 9.34 -2.62 2.70
CA GLY A 18 8.93 -1.34 3.29
C GLY A 18 10.02 -0.61 4.08
N ASN A 19 10.83 -1.34 4.87
CA ASN A 19 11.96 -0.74 5.60
C ASN A 19 13.01 -0.10 4.67
N ALA A 20 13.27 -0.71 3.52
CA ALA A 20 14.17 -0.14 2.51
C ALA A 20 13.48 0.97 1.70
N LEU A 21 12.17 0.85 1.47
CA LEU A 21 11.39 1.81 0.70
C LEU A 21 11.32 3.19 1.37
N VAL A 22 11.19 3.24 2.70
CA VAL A 22 11.08 4.51 3.44
C VAL A 22 12.41 5.25 3.60
N VAL A 23 13.54 4.60 3.30
CA VAL A 23 14.87 5.23 3.33
C VAL A 23 15.35 5.68 1.94
N ASP A 24 14.67 5.27 0.87
CA ASP A 24 15.02 5.68 -0.49
C ASP A 24 14.64 7.16 -0.73
N PRO A 25 15.62 8.07 -0.92
CA PRO A 25 15.34 9.49 -1.13
C PRO A 25 14.68 9.77 -2.49
N LYS A 26 14.72 8.83 -3.44
CA LYS A 26 14.09 8.97 -4.76
C LYS A 26 12.58 8.67 -4.70
N LYS A 27 12.08 8.11 -3.60
CA LYS A 27 10.68 7.72 -3.45
C LYS A 27 10.02 8.54 -2.33
N GLN A 28 8.73 8.81 -2.50
CA GLN A 28 7.97 9.67 -1.58
C GLN A 28 7.41 8.93 -0.34
N PHE A 29 7.99 7.78 0.02
CA PHE A 29 7.47 6.94 1.11
C PHE A 29 8.09 7.23 2.48
N ARG A 30 9.10 8.10 2.57
CA ARG A 30 9.78 8.41 3.84
C ARG A 30 8.84 8.75 5.01
N PRO A 31 7.75 9.54 4.85
CA PRO A 31 6.83 9.84 5.94
C PRO A 31 6.10 8.63 6.52
N LEU A 32 6.04 7.51 5.79
CA LEU A 32 5.40 6.28 6.26
C LEU A 32 6.18 5.59 7.38
N SER A 33 7.44 5.97 7.63
CA SER A 33 8.22 5.44 8.76
C SER A 33 7.55 5.71 10.12
N LYS A 34 6.71 6.75 10.20
CA LYS A 34 5.94 7.10 11.42
C LYS A 34 4.97 6.00 11.88
N PHE A 35 4.55 5.11 10.98
CA PHE A 35 3.64 4.00 11.31
C PHE A 35 4.36 2.78 11.91
N GLY A 36 5.70 2.84 12.00
CA GLY A 36 6.51 1.86 12.73
C GLY A 36 6.71 0.52 12.02
N ASN A 37 7.56 -0.31 12.60
CA ASN A 37 8.02 -1.56 11.99
C ASN A 37 6.89 -2.56 11.69
N ALA A 38 5.83 -2.59 12.52
CA ALA A 38 4.69 -3.45 12.28
C ALA A 38 4.03 -3.17 10.92
N PHE A 39 3.89 -1.89 10.57
CA PHE A 39 3.42 -1.48 9.25
C PHE A 39 4.46 -1.72 8.16
N LEU A 40 5.73 -1.36 8.39
CA LEU A 40 6.77 -1.49 7.36
C LEU A 40 7.02 -2.93 6.91
N ASN A 41 6.79 -3.91 7.80
CA ASN A 41 6.81 -5.34 7.46
C ASN A 41 5.61 -5.78 6.59
N ARG A 42 4.58 -4.93 6.48
CA ARG A 42 3.38 -5.09 5.66
C ARG A 42 3.32 -4.07 4.52
N LEU A 43 4.39 -3.34 4.26
CA LEU A 43 4.54 -2.44 3.11
C LEU A 43 5.56 -3.04 2.15
N GLN A 44 5.27 -2.97 0.85
CA GLN A 44 6.23 -3.30 -0.20
C GLN A 44 6.02 -2.43 -1.43
N CYS A 45 7.07 -2.26 -2.22
CA CYS A 45 7.00 -1.70 -3.56
C CYS A 45 7.37 -2.79 -4.57
N SER A 46 6.48 -3.05 -5.52
CA SER A 46 6.71 -3.96 -6.64
C SER A 46 6.98 -3.14 -7.89
N LEU A 47 8.11 -3.40 -8.53
CA LEU A 47 8.57 -2.73 -9.73
C LEU A 47 8.33 -3.66 -10.92
N VAL A 48 7.60 -3.18 -11.94
CA VAL A 48 7.22 -3.99 -13.10
C VAL A 48 7.36 -3.18 -14.39
N PRO A 49 8.01 -3.73 -15.45
CA PRO A 49 8.10 -3.07 -16.75
C PRO A 49 6.76 -3.17 -17.50
N SER A 50 5.83 -2.30 -17.14
CA SER A 50 4.48 -2.25 -17.73
C SER A 50 4.24 -0.88 -18.39
N PRO A 51 3.78 -0.84 -19.66
CA PRO A 51 3.41 0.42 -20.33
C PRO A 51 2.35 1.23 -19.57
N VAL A 52 1.46 0.55 -18.84
CA VAL A 52 0.46 1.21 -18.00
C VAL A 52 1.14 1.95 -16.85
N LEU A 53 2.12 1.31 -16.21
CA LEU A 53 2.77 1.86 -15.02
C LEU A 53 3.72 3.02 -15.33
N GLN A 54 4.12 3.21 -16.60
CA GLN A 54 4.92 4.36 -17.02
C GLN A 54 4.23 5.70 -16.72
N ASN A 55 2.90 5.70 -16.75
CA ASN A 55 2.10 6.90 -16.58
C ASN A 55 1.34 6.95 -15.26
N ILE A 56 1.14 5.81 -14.59
CA ILE A 56 0.43 5.73 -13.30
C ILE A 56 1.11 4.76 -12.35
N SER A 57 0.98 4.99 -11.05
CA SER A 57 1.30 3.99 -10.02
C SER A 57 0.03 3.55 -9.33
N ILE A 58 -0.03 2.29 -8.92
CA ILE A 58 -1.20 1.72 -8.24
C ILE A 58 -0.79 1.37 -6.82
N VAL A 59 -1.62 1.72 -5.85
CA VAL A 59 -1.48 1.25 -4.48
C VAL A 59 -2.57 0.22 -4.23
N ASP A 60 -2.18 -1.05 -4.10
CA ASP A 60 -3.07 -2.09 -3.58
C ASP A 60 -3.06 -2.04 -2.05
N THR A 61 -4.26 -2.06 -1.47
CA THR A 61 -4.48 -1.96 -0.03
C THR A 61 -4.99 -3.29 0.52
N PRO A 62 -4.61 -3.68 1.75
CA PRO A 62 -5.23 -4.84 2.40
C PRO A 62 -6.75 -4.72 2.43
N GLY A 63 -7.45 -5.86 2.31
CA GLY A 63 -8.91 -5.90 2.39
C GLY A 63 -9.43 -5.33 3.71
N ILE A 64 -10.53 -4.58 3.65
CA ILE A 64 -11.15 -3.83 4.76
C ILE A 64 -12.09 -4.72 5.63
N LEU A 65 -12.11 -6.05 5.40
CA LEU A 65 -13.09 -6.99 5.98
C LEU A 65 -13.53 -6.67 7.42
N SER A 66 -14.86 -6.67 7.59
CA SER A 66 -15.68 -6.26 8.74
C SER A 66 -15.60 -7.18 9.98
N GLY A 67 -14.43 -7.74 10.28
CA GLY A 67 -14.20 -8.48 11.53
C GLY A 67 -13.44 -7.62 12.54
N GLU A 68 -13.90 -7.53 13.80
CA GLU A 68 -13.17 -6.89 14.90
C GLU A 68 -11.70 -7.33 14.98
N LYS A 69 -11.42 -8.59 14.62
CA LYS A 69 -10.05 -9.16 14.53
C LYS A 69 -9.14 -8.41 13.55
N GLN A 70 -9.64 -7.91 12.42
CA GLN A 70 -8.82 -7.19 11.44
C GLN A 70 -8.51 -5.74 11.86
N ARG A 71 -9.26 -5.17 12.81
CA ARG A 71 -8.99 -3.83 13.39
C ARG A 71 -7.97 -3.88 14.53
N VAL A 72 -8.02 -4.92 15.36
CA VAL A 72 -7.17 -5.04 16.57
C VAL A 72 -5.82 -5.72 16.28
N ASP A 73 -5.74 -6.61 15.28
CA ASP A 73 -4.61 -7.55 15.13
C ASP A 73 -3.53 -7.13 14.11
N ARG A 74 -3.58 -5.90 13.56
CA ARG A 74 -2.60 -5.43 12.57
C ARG A 74 -1.30 -4.92 13.19
N GLY A 75 -1.36 -4.45 14.43
CA GLY A 75 -0.21 -3.87 15.13
C GLY A 75 0.25 -2.50 14.61
N TYR A 76 -0.53 -1.85 13.75
CA TYR A 76 -0.31 -0.49 13.26
C TYR A 76 -1.63 0.23 13.00
N ASP A 77 -1.59 1.56 12.93
CA ASP A 77 -2.76 2.40 12.63
C ASP A 77 -3.15 2.29 11.15
N PHE A 78 -4.05 1.34 10.85
CA PHE A 78 -4.52 1.09 9.50
C PHE A 78 -5.27 2.28 8.90
N THR A 79 -6.11 2.95 9.69
CA THR A 79 -6.88 4.12 9.24
C THR A 79 -5.95 5.28 8.91
N GLY A 80 -4.97 5.57 9.77
CA GLY A 80 -4.00 6.62 9.52
C GLY A 80 -3.12 6.35 8.29
N VAL A 81 -2.75 5.09 8.02
CA VAL A 81 -2.05 4.72 6.77
C VAL A 81 -2.93 4.97 5.56
N LEU A 82 -4.20 4.53 5.59
CA LEU A 82 -5.15 4.76 4.49
C LEU A 82 -5.37 6.24 4.23
N GLU A 83 -5.56 7.04 5.28
CA GLU A 83 -5.72 8.50 5.21
C GLU A 83 -4.48 9.14 4.56
N TRP A 84 -3.28 8.74 4.98
CA TRP A 84 -2.04 9.26 4.40
C TRP A 84 -1.96 9.02 2.89
N PHE A 85 -2.38 7.84 2.41
CA PHE A 85 -2.47 7.57 0.97
C PHE A 85 -3.59 8.39 0.33
N ALA A 86 -4.78 8.43 0.94
CA ALA A 86 -5.94 9.15 0.42
C ALA A 86 -5.66 10.64 0.16
N GLU A 87 -4.86 11.28 1.01
CA GLU A 87 -4.43 12.68 0.84
C GLU A 87 -3.50 12.91 -0.37
N ARG A 88 -2.87 11.86 -0.91
CA ARG A 88 -1.78 11.95 -1.89
C ARG A 88 -2.06 11.29 -3.23
N VAL A 89 -3.10 10.45 -3.31
CA VAL A 89 -3.49 9.79 -4.56
C VAL A 89 -4.42 10.67 -5.38
N ASP A 90 -4.29 10.60 -6.70
CA ASP A 90 -5.19 11.31 -7.62
C ASP A 90 -6.58 10.68 -7.69
N ARG A 91 -6.71 9.39 -7.35
CA ARG A 91 -7.96 8.64 -7.44
C ARG A 91 -8.02 7.50 -6.43
N ILE A 92 -9.21 7.34 -5.84
CA ILE A 92 -9.57 6.20 -5.00
C ILE A 92 -10.60 5.36 -5.75
N ILE A 93 -10.35 4.05 -5.87
CA ILE A 93 -11.28 3.09 -6.48
C ILE A 93 -11.83 2.21 -5.36
N LEU A 94 -13.14 2.28 -5.14
CA LEU A 94 -13.84 1.42 -4.20
C LEU A 94 -14.41 0.21 -4.94
N LEU A 95 -14.06 -0.98 -4.48
CA LEU A 95 -14.49 -2.24 -5.07
C LEU A 95 -15.52 -2.90 -4.15
N PHE A 96 -16.67 -3.26 -4.71
CA PHE A 96 -17.74 -3.97 -4.01
C PHE A 96 -18.04 -5.27 -4.75
N ASP A 97 -18.13 -6.38 -4.01
CA ASP A 97 -18.55 -7.66 -4.56
C ASP A 97 -20.08 -7.80 -4.42
N ALA A 98 -20.79 -7.75 -5.54
CA ALA A 98 -22.25 -7.86 -5.57
C ALA A 98 -22.78 -9.22 -5.09
N HIS A 99 -21.94 -10.27 -5.04
CA HIS A 99 -22.33 -11.59 -4.57
C HIS A 99 -22.22 -11.74 -3.04
N LYS A 100 -21.63 -10.76 -2.34
CA LYS A 100 -21.46 -10.73 -0.89
C LYS A 100 -21.93 -9.38 -0.34
N LEU A 101 -23.23 -9.13 -0.49
CA LEU A 101 -23.94 -8.04 0.18
C LEU A 101 -24.46 -8.55 1.54
N ASP A 102 -23.55 -9.00 2.41
CA ASP A 102 -23.81 -9.24 3.83
C ASP A 102 -23.05 -8.21 4.68
#